data_AF-A0A016V8I5-F1
#
_entry.id   AF-A0A016V8I5-F1
#
_cell.length_a   1.000
_cell.length_b   1.000
_cell.length_c   1.000
_cell.angle_alpha   90.00
_cell.angle_beta   90.00
_cell.angle_gamma   90.00
#
_symmetry.space_group_name_H-M   'P 1'
#
loop_
_entity.id
_entity.type
_entity.pdbx_description
1 polymer ?
#
loop_
_entity_poly.entity_id
_entity_poly.type
_entity_poly.pdbx_seq_one_letter_code
_entity_poly.pdbx_strand_id
1 'polypeptide(L)'
;MLRLSHLYTQGKVFHATGPLGTQLNNHQCSRSQHYTSQDLKRFEYVVEEKLERPLMNRSPRIAILVVIEADTELGFYEHAMSSVACYVRIWKYEFRIVSSNDYQSECPHKDKFFRRHCIVARILGSYDYLLFLDGDIGVVNPKRRIEDFLDADAEIIFYDRFYNWEVMAGAYLAKNSNWTKRFLDGFANYEFRLPKSFHGTDNGALHVSVYLHTSGRFSLSPAYLAEVILGSNHDGLDSCLRIYGQSRDFDDLFMYEACIRELLGNSTHFGPIKILRKGTAWARDNWITNSLWNPERDFMMHNWKLPQMMTYKHIPLPYVLQVDSVMGANVGPSLSLVL
;
A
#
# COMPACT_ATOMS: atom_id res chain seq x y z
N MET A 1 -0.34 16.78 32.53
CA MET A 1 -0.75 15.40 32.15
C MET A 1 -2.22 15.43 31.76
N LEU A 2 -2.55 15.17 30.49
CA LEU A 2 -3.94 15.09 30.01
C LEU A 2 -4.19 13.65 29.53
N ARG A 3 -5.30 13.04 29.97
CA ARG A 3 -5.63 11.64 29.70
C ARG A 3 -6.16 11.45 28.27
N LEU A 4 -5.70 10.38 27.62
CA LEU A 4 -5.93 10.05 26.21
C LEU A 4 -7.30 9.40 25.89
N SER A 5 -8.35 9.66 26.68
CA SER A 5 -9.56 8.83 26.73
C SER A 5 -10.83 9.38 26.06
N HIS A 6 -10.76 10.45 25.23
CA HIS A 6 -11.97 11.13 24.71
C HIS A 6 -12.00 11.47 23.21
N LEU A 7 -11.19 10.84 22.36
CA LEU A 7 -11.21 11.09 20.90
C LEU A 7 -11.76 9.94 20.03
N TYR A 8 -12.24 8.85 20.63
CA TYR A 8 -12.81 7.72 19.90
C TYR A 8 -14.35 7.72 19.95
N THR A 9 -14.97 8.11 18.84
CA THR A 9 -16.40 7.86 18.55
C THR A 9 -16.55 7.56 17.06
N GLN A 10 -16.72 6.27 16.76
CA GLN A 10 -17.29 5.59 15.58
C GLN A 10 -17.30 6.31 14.22
N GLY A 11 -16.70 5.65 13.22
CA GLY A 11 -17.08 5.78 11.80
C GLY A 11 -16.78 7.12 11.15
N LYS A 12 -15.51 7.58 11.23
CA LYS A 12 -15.13 8.93 10.79
C LYS A 12 -14.18 8.99 9.60
N VAL A 13 -14.35 10.08 8.87
CA VAL A 13 -13.84 10.34 7.53
C VAL A 13 -13.04 11.64 7.58
N PHE A 14 -11.78 11.61 7.13
CA PHE A 14 -10.88 12.76 7.19
C PHE A 14 -10.80 13.50 5.86
N HIS A 15 -11.04 14.81 5.87
CA HIS A 15 -10.77 15.69 4.73
C HIS A 15 -9.59 16.59 5.06
N ALA A 16 -8.53 16.56 4.25
CA ALA A 16 -7.44 17.54 4.32
C ALA A 16 -7.82 18.89 3.69
N THR A 17 -9.06 19.35 3.92
CA THR A 17 -9.54 20.68 3.52
C THR A 17 -9.13 21.70 4.57
N GLY A 18 -7.90 22.20 4.47
CA GLY A 18 -7.47 23.35 5.27
C GLY A 18 -8.35 24.58 5.02
N PRO A 19 -8.41 25.54 5.96
CA PRO A 19 -9.29 26.70 5.85
C PRO A 19 -9.02 27.53 4.59
N LEU A 20 -10.10 28.09 4.04
CA LEU A 20 -10.08 29.03 2.92
C LEU A 20 -9.07 30.16 3.19
N GLY A 21 -8.00 30.25 2.38
CA GLY A 21 -7.00 31.30 2.54
C GLY A 21 -5.86 31.24 1.53
N THR A 22 -5.05 30.19 1.56
CA THR A 22 -3.80 30.14 0.77
C THR A 22 -3.54 28.77 0.15
N GLN A 23 -3.41 28.77 -1.19
CA GLN A 23 -2.84 27.66 -1.94
C GLN A 23 -1.38 27.49 -1.52
N LEU A 24 -1.01 26.32 -0.97
CA LEU A 24 0.40 26.02 -0.71
C LEU A 24 1.12 25.81 -2.05
N ASN A 25 2.23 26.52 -2.24
CA ASN A 25 3.10 26.30 -3.40
C ASN A 25 4.13 25.19 -3.10
N ASN A 26 4.77 24.66 -4.16
CA ASN A 26 5.76 23.59 -4.04
C ASN A 26 6.93 23.93 -3.09
N HIS A 27 7.25 25.22 -2.90
CA HIS A 27 8.30 25.66 -1.98
C HIS A 27 7.88 25.58 -0.49
N GLN A 28 6.59 25.72 -0.18
CA GLN A 28 6.09 25.65 1.20
C GLN A 28 6.07 24.22 1.76
N CYS A 29 5.81 23.20 0.93
CA CYS A 29 6.02 21.80 1.32
C CYS A 29 7.50 21.37 1.25
N SER A 30 8.32 22.03 0.41
CA SER A 30 9.78 21.80 0.37
C SER A 30 10.52 22.32 1.62
N ARG A 31 9.96 23.31 2.34
CA ARG A 31 10.48 23.79 3.63
C ARG A 31 9.68 23.21 4.80
N SER A 32 9.78 21.89 4.96
CA SER A 32 9.57 21.17 6.23
C SER A 32 8.51 21.75 7.19
N GLN A 33 7.27 21.89 6.72
CA GLN A 33 6.13 21.94 7.65
C GLN A 33 5.92 20.51 8.18
N HIS A 34 6.66 20.16 9.23
CA HIS A 34 6.43 18.93 9.97
C HIS A 34 5.09 19.05 10.71
N TYR A 35 4.09 18.29 10.27
CA TYR A 35 2.86 18.11 11.03
C TYR A 35 3.16 17.13 12.15
N THR A 36 2.89 17.51 13.39
CA THR A 36 3.11 16.60 14.51
C THR A 36 2.08 15.47 14.51
N SER A 37 2.33 14.39 15.24
CA SER A 37 1.32 13.38 15.58
C SER A 37 0.05 13.95 16.21
N GLN A 38 0.10 15.17 16.76
CA GLN A 38 -1.08 15.86 17.27
C GLN A 38 -1.77 16.69 16.18
N ASP A 39 -1.05 17.22 15.20
CA ASP A 39 -1.63 17.93 14.05
C ASP A 39 -2.29 16.95 13.07
N LEU A 40 -1.68 15.78 12.85
CA LEU A 40 -2.31 14.63 12.17
C LEU A 40 -3.64 14.21 12.83
N LYS A 41 -3.80 14.45 14.15
CA LYS A 41 -5.06 14.22 14.90
C LYS A 41 -5.99 15.44 14.95
N ARG A 42 -5.56 16.61 14.47
CA ARG A 42 -6.31 17.89 14.49
C ARG A 42 -6.87 18.32 13.15
N PHE A 43 -6.58 17.63 12.04
CA PHE A 43 -7.23 17.93 10.76
C PHE A 43 -8.75 17.83 10.92
N GLU A 44 -9.43 18.98 10.76
CA GLU A 44 -10.81 19.14 11.21
C GLU A 44 -11.84 18.42 10.32
N TYR A 45 -12.95 18.08 10.96
CA TYR A 45 -14.04 17.31 10.40
C TYR A 45 -14.87 18.14 9.41
N VAL A 46 -15.17 17.57 8.24
CA VAL A 46 -16.24 18.06 7.37
C VAL A 46 -17.16 16.88 7.06
N VAL A 47 -18.45 17.02 7.41
CA VAL A 47 -19.51 16.10 6.99
C VAL A 47 -19.94 16.53 5.59
N GLU A 48 -19.58 15.76 4.56
CA GLU A 48 -20.21 15.95 3.25
C GLU A 48 -21.62 15.35 3.27
N GLU A 49 -22.63 16.21 3.13
CA GLU A 49 -23.91 15.80 2.56
C GLU A 49 -23.67 15.19 1.18
N LYS A 50 -24.47 14.19 0.81
CA LYS A 50 -24.51 13.65 -0.55
C LYS A 50 -24.98 14.71 -1.54
N LEU A 51 -24.05 15.52 -2.06
CA LEU A 51 -24.35 16.36 -3.23
C LEU A 51 -24.19 15.53 -4.50
N GLU A 52 -25.30 14.89 -4.91
CA GLU A 52 -25.46 14.42 -6.28
C GLU A 52 -25.26 15.60 -7.23
N ARG A 53 -24.27 15.49 -8.13
CA ARG A 53 -23.98 16.51 -9.15
C ARG A 53 -23.78 15.84 -10.52
N PRO A 54 -24.12 16.52 -11.63
CA PRO A 54 -24.18 15.86 -12.94
C PRO A 54 -22.84 15.34 -13.43
N LEU A 55 -22.87 14.13 -13.98
CA LEU A 55 -21.74 13.45 -14.62
C LEU A 55 -21.51 13.98 -16.03
N MET A 56 -20.76 15.09 -16.18
CA MET A 56 -19.84 15.33 -17.30
C MET A 56 -18.90 16.50 -16.98
N ASN A 57 -17.63 16.36 -17.37
CA ASN A 57 -16.60 17.40 -17.30
C ASN A 57 -16.09 17.83 -15.90
N ARG A 58 -15.86 16.86 -14.99
CA ARG A 58 -15.12 17.08 -13.74
C ARG A 58 -13.83 16.24 -13.73
N SER A 59 -12.73 16.79 -13.20
CA SER A 59 -11.54 16.00 -12.86
C SER A 59 -11.90 14.87 -11.89
N PRO A 60 -11.27 13.69 -11.99
CA PRO A 60 -11.60 12.56 -11.12
C PRO A 60 -11.37 12.91 -9.64
N ARG A 61 -12.28 12.46 -8.78
CA ARG A 61 -12.15 12.54 -7.33
C ARG A 61 -11.19 11.45 -6.85
N ILE A 62 -9.93 11.84 -6.64
CA ILE A 62 -8.87 10.95 -6.18
C ILE A 62 -8.62 11.13 -4.68
N ALA A 63 -8.49 10.03 -3.95
CA ALA A 63 -8.01 10.02 -2.58
C ALA A 63 -6.78 9.14 -2.39
N ILE A 64 -5.99 9.48 -1.37
CA ILE A 64 -4.99 8.59 -0.78
C ILE A 64 -5.59 8.02 0.50
N LEU A 65 -5.53 6.70 0.69
CA LEU A 65 -6.02 6.00 1.88
C LEU A 65 -4.89 5.22 2.56
N VAL A 66 -4.76 5.43 3.88
CA VAL A 66 -3.97 4.59 4.77
C VAL A 66 -4.90 3.94 5.80
N VAL A 67 -4.69 2.65 6.07
CA VAL A 67 -5.41 1.90 7.10
C VAL A 67 -4.42 1.57 8.24
N ILE A 68 -4.82 1.82 9.48
CA ILE A 68 -3.99 1.57 10.69
C ILE A 68 -4.77 0.74 11.71
N GLU A 69 -4.08 -0.04 12.56
CA GLU A 69 -4.71 -0.58 13.77
C GLU A 69 -4.90 0.53 14.82
N ALA A 70 -5.91 0.42 15.68
CA ALA A 70 -6.23 1.49 16.65
C ALA A 70 -5.15 1.77 17.71
N ASP A 71 -4.27 0.81 17.96
CA ASP A 71 -3.11 0.88 18.84
C ASP A 71 -1.82 1.32 18.13
N THR A 72 -1.88 1.59 16.82
CA THR A 72 -0.74 2.05 16.03
C THR A 72 -0.20 3.37 16.57
N GLU A 73 1.05 3.37 17.03
CA GLU A 73 1.74 4.61 17.40
C GLU A 73 2.08 5.42 16.14
N LEU A 74 1.19 6.37 15.82
CA LEU A 74 1.32 7.27 14.66
C LEU A 74 2.66 8.02 14.58
N GLY A 75 3.35 8.22 15.71
CA GLY A 75 4.69 8.80 15.75
C GLY A 75 5.70 8.03 14.89
N PHE A 76 5.57 6.70 14.77
CA PHE A 76 6.43 5.91 13.89
C PHE A 76 6.28 6.25 12.41
N TYR A 77 5.14 6.78 11.99
CA TYR A 77 4.79 7.06 10.60
C TYR A 77 4.64 8.56 10.30
N GLU A 78 4.91 9.42 11.29
CA GLU A 78 4.64 10.86 11.25
C GLU A 78 5.29 11.54 10.03
N HIS A 79 6.54 11.21 9.72
CA HIS A 79 7.26 11.81 8.59
C HIS A 79 6.62 11.43 7.24
N ALA A 80 6.30 10.14 7.05
CA ALA A 80 5.63 9.63 5.85
C ALA A 80 4.24 10.24 5.68
N MET A 81 3.36 10.09 6.67
CA MET A 81 2.00 10.63 6.63
C MET A 81 1.96 12.15 6.48
N SER A 82 2.90 12.89 7.08
CA SER A 82 3.00 14.35 6.93
C SER A 82 3.36 14.78 5.50
N SER A 83 4.27 14.05 4.84
CA SER A 83 4.64 14.35 3.46
C SER A 83 3.44 14.13 2.50
N VAL A 84 2.67 13.06 2.74
CA VAL A 84 1.40 12.77 2.02
C VAL A 84 0.36 13.86 2.31
N ALA A 85 0.19 14.26 3.56
CA ALA A 85 -0.72 15.35 3.94
C ALA A 85 -0.36 16.70 3.28
N CYS A 86 0.93 17.01 3.13
CA CYS A 86 1.37 18.21 2.40
C CYS A 86 1.10 18.07 0.89
N TYR A 87 1.39 16.91 0.31
CA TYR A 87 1.17 16.63 -1.11
C TYR A 87 -0.29 16.77 -1.54
N VAL A 88 -1.24 16.20 -0.78
CA VAL A 88 -2.66 16.31 -1.14
C VAL A 88 -3.18 17.75 -1.10
N ARG A 89 -2.60 18.62 -0.26
CA ARG A 89 -2.96 20.05 -0.20
C ARG A 89 -2.49 20.83 -1.43
N ILE A 90 -1.39 20.43 -2.07
CA ILE A 90 -0.91 21.05 -3.34
C ILE A 90 -1.89 20.73 -4.46
N TRP A 91 -2.25 19.45 -4.61
CA TRP A 91 -3.01 18.93 -5.75
C TRP A 91 -4.52 18.81 -5.53
N LYS A 92 -5.00 19.10 -4.31
CA LYS A 92 -6.40 19.03 -3.90
C LYS A 92 -7.02 17.62 -3.97
N TYR A 93 -6.20 16.59 -3.73
CA TYR A 93 -6.71 15.25 -3.42
C TYR A 93 -7.24 15.20 -1.98
N GLU A 94 -7.92 14.12 -1.64
CA GLU A 94 -8.23 13.81 -0.24
C GLU A 94 -7.19 12.87 0.37
N PHE A 95 -6.94 12.99 1.68
CA PHE A 95 -6.12 12.04 2.43
C PHE A 95 -6.93 11.48 3.59
N ARG A 96 -7.10 10.16 3.59
CA ARG A 96 -7.87 9.39 4.56
C ARG A 96 -6.91 8.52 5.36
N ILE A 97 -6.95 8.65 6.68
CA ILE A 97 -6.36 7.69 7.61
C ILE A 97 -7.53 7.07 8.38
N VAL A 98 -7.68 5.75 8.36
CA VAL A 98 -8.80 5.06 9.02
C VAL A 98 -8.32 3.99 9.98
N SER A 99 -9.00 3.86 11.12
CA SER A 99 -8.79 2.76 12.06
C SER A 99 -9.45 1.50 11.55
N SER A 100 -8.73 0.39 11.52
CA SER A 100 -9.26 -0.89 11.06
C SER A 100 -10.35 -1.43 12.00
N ASN A 101 -10.29 -1.09 13.28
CA ASN A 101 -11.27 -1.48 14.29
C ASN A 101 -12.67 -0.88 14.03
N ASP A 102 -12.76 0.29 13.36
CA ASP A 102 -14.04 0.91 13.00
C ASP A 102 -14.84 0.06 11.98
N TYR A 103 -14.17 -0.89 11.31
CA TYR A 103 -14.74 -1.77 10.28
C TYR A 103 -14.83 -3.24 10.73
N GLN A 104 -14.53 -3.56 11.99
CA GLN A 104 -14.40 -4.95 12.47
C GLN A 104 -15.65 -5.83 12.24
N SER A 105 -16.84 -5.22 12.18
CA SER A 105 -18.11 -5.91 11.88
C SER A 105 -18.33 -6.21 10.40
N GLU A 106 -17.75 -5.41 9.50
CA GLU A 106 -17.88 -5.56 8.03
C GLU A 106 -16.69 -6.29 7.40
N CYS A 107 -15.53 -6.19 8.06
CA CYS A 107 -14.25 -6.80 7.69
C CYS A 107 -13.75 -7.64 8.88
N PRO A 108 -14.29 -8.86 9.08
CA PRO A 108 -14.04 -9.69 10.26
C PRO A 108 -12.67 -10.39 10.27
N HIS A 109 -11.82 -10.09 9.27
CA HIS A 109 -10.47 -10.63 9.11
C HIS A 109 -9.63 -10.42 10.38
N LYS A 110 -8.88 -11.44 10.82
CA LYS A 110 -8.08 -11.35 12.06
C LYS A 110 -6.73 -10.71 11.79
N ASP A 111 -6.07 -11.13 10.71
CA ASP A 111 -4.86 -10.50 10.21
C ASP A 111 -5.19 -9.13 9.58
N LYS A 112 -4.60 -8.08 10.17
CA LYS A 112 -4.72 -6.69 9.75
C LYS A 112 -4.27 -6.47 8.29
N PHE A 113 -3.29 -7.25 7.83
CA PHE A 113 -2.78 -7.16 6.48
C PHE A 113 -3.83 -7.59 5.44
N PHE A 114 -4.76 -8.47 5.81
CA PHE A 114 -5.92 -8.79 4.98
C PHE A 114 -7.08 -7.83 5.19
N ARG A 115 -7.36 -7.46 6.46
CA ARG A 115 -8.48 -6.56 6.82
C ARG A 115 -8.44 -5.24 6.03
N ARG A 116 -7.24 -4.68 5.80
CA ARG A 116 -7.05 -3.42 5.06
C ARG A 116 -7.65 -3.45 3.64
N HIS A 117 -7.58 -4.56 2.93
CA HIS A 117 -8.12 -4.66 1.55
C HIS A 117 -9.65 -4.66 1.54
N CYS A 118 -10.29 -5.33 2.51
CA CYS A 118 -11.73 -5.24 2.72
C CYS A 118 -12.17 -3.79 3.04
N ILE A 119 -11.44 -3.10 3.92
CA ILE A 119 -11.71 -1.71 4.28
C ILE A 119 -11.61 -0.78 3.06
N VAL A 120 -10.57 -0.96 2.24
CA VAL A 120 -10.41 -0.22 0.98
C VAL A 120 -11.61 -0.46 0.05
N ALA A 121 -12.10 -1.70 -0.07
CA ALA A 121 -13.30 -2.01 -0.87
C ALA A 121 -14.56 -1.27 -0.39
N ARG A 122 -14.76 -1.08 0.92
CA ARG A 122 -15.87 -0.29 1.49
C ARG A 122 -15.72 1.20 1.21
N ILE A 123 -14.51 1.76 1.37
CA ILE A 123 -14.24 3.20 1.22
C ILE A 123 -14.25 3.64 -0.25
N LEU A 124 -13.77 2.78 -1.17
CA LEU A 124 -13.62 3.05 -2.61
C LEU A 124 -14.89 3.61 -3.28
N GLY A 125 -16.08 3.27 -2.76
CA GLY A 125 -17.36 3.80 -3.27
C GLY A 125 -17.51 5.32 -3.20
N SER A 126 -16.70 6.03 -2.42
CA SER A 126 -16.76 7.50 -2.27
C SER A 126 -15.99 8.28 -3.34
N TYR A 127 -15.22 7.59 -4.20
CA TYR A 127 -14.18 8.16 -5.06
C TYR A 127 -14.29 7.66 -6.50
N ASP A 128 -13.58 8.30 -7.44
CA ASP A 128 -13.36 7.72 -8.77
C ASP A 128 -12.14 6.80 -8.74
N TYR A 129 -11.08 7.23 -8.04
CA TYR A 129 -9.87 6.45 -7.79
C TYR A 129 -9.37 6.61 -6.36
N LEU A 130 -8.73 5.57 -5.84
CA LEU A 130 -8.17 5.51 -4.50
C LEU A 130 -6.76 4.90 -4.58
N LEU A 131 -5.75 5.67 -4.18
CA LEU A 131 -4.38 5.20 -3.97
C LEU A 131 -4.26 4.67 -2.54
N PHE A 132 -4.26 3.36 -2.37
CA PHE A 132 -3.97 2.74 -1.07
C PHE A 132 -2.46 2.80 -0.82
N LEU A 133 -2.07 3.17 0.40
CA LEU A 133 -0.68 3.19 0.86
C LEU A 133 -0.58 2.62 2.28
N ASP A 134 0.54 1.94 2.55
CA ASP A 134 0.99 1.70 3.91
C ASP A 134 1.56 2.96 4.57
N GLY A 135 1.48 2.99 5.90
CA GLY A 135 1.75 4.19 6.70
C GLY A 135 3.17 4.72 6.60
N ASP A 136 4.13 3.90 6.18
CA ASP A 136 5.54 4.25 5.97
C ASP A 136 5.89 4.60 4.51
N ILE A 137 4.88 4.88 3.67
CA ILE A 137 5.08 5.44 2.33
C ILE A 137 4.91 6.96 2.35
N GLY A 138 5.96 7.69 2.00
CA GLY A 138 5.98 9.15 1.97
C GLY A 138 6.36 9.74 0.61
N VAL A 139 5.97 10.99 0.36
CA VAL A 139 6.22 11.72 -0.90
C VAL A 139 7.57 12.43 -0.85
N VAL A 140 8.47 12.10 -1.78
CA VAL A 140 9.74 12.83 -2.00
C VAL A 140 9.61 13.89 -3.09
N ASN A 141 8.78 13.66 -4.11
CA ASN A 141 8.68 14.52 -5.28
C ASN A 141 7.25 15.03 -5.48
N PRO A 142 6.86 16.17 -4.87
CA PRO A 142 5.50 16.68 -4.98
C PRO A 142 5.14 17.21 -6.38
N LYS A 143 6.05 17.19 -7.36
CA LYS A 143 5.76 17.57 -8.76
C LYS A 143 5.08 16.45 -9.56
N ARG A 144 5.25 15.17 -9.16
CA ARG A 144 4.60 14.02 -9.81
C ARG A 144 3.14 13.94 -9.38
N ARG A 145 2.28 13.42 -10.26
CA ARG A 145 0.84 13.36 -10.07
C ARG A 145 0.34 11.92 -9.98
N ILE A 146 -0.75 11.68 -9.27
CA ILE A 146 -1.38 10.35 -9.25
C ILE A 146 -1.93 10.03 -10.65
N GLU A 147 -2.40 11.05 -11.38
CA GLU A 147 -2.84 10.91 -12.77
C GLU A 147 -1.76 10.43 -13.73
N ASP A 148 -0.46 10.61 -13.43
CA ASP A 148 0.65 10.06 -14.23
C ASP A 148 0.65 8.53 -14.28
N PHE A 149 -0.04 7.87 -13.33
CA PHE A 149 -0.10 6.42 -13.17
C PHE A 149 -1.48 5.82 -13.48
N LEU A 150 -2.48 6.65 -13.78
CA LEU A 150 -3.81 6.18 -14.15
C LEU A 150 -3.77 5.47 -15.51
N ASP A 151 -4.65 4.50 -15.67
CA ASP A 151 -4.88 3.79 -16.92
C ASP A 151 -6.39 3.59 -17.09
N ALA A 152 -6.93 3.93 -18.26
CA ALA A 152 -8.35 3.78 -18.55
C ALA A 152 -8.76 2.31 -18.67
N ASP A 153 -7.84 1.47 -19.13
CA ASP A 153 -8.03 0.04 -19.41
C ASP A 153 -7.71 -0.85 -18.19
N ALA A 154 -7.39 -0.24 -17.04
CA ALA A 154 -7.19 -0.96 -15.78
C ALA A 154 -8.24 -0.58 -14.72
N GLU A 155 -8.64 -1.56 -13.93
CA GLU A 155 -9.51 -1.41 -12.76
C GLU A 155 -8.70 -1.40 -11.45
N ILE A 156 -7.55 -2.08 -11.42
CA ILE A 156 -6.56 -2.01 -10.35
C ILE A 156 -5.14 -2.03 -10.92
N ILE A 157 -4.27 -1.21 -10.35
CA ILE A 157 -2.87 -1.06 -10.75
C ILE A 157 -1.98 -1.34 -9.56
N PHE A 158 -1.14 -2.36 -9.69
CA PHE A 158 -0.06 -2.73 -8.77
C PHE A 158 1.31 -2.40 -9.38
N TYR A 159 2.39 -2.73 -8.67
CA TYR A 159 3.75 -2.66 -9.20
C TYR A 159 4.65 -3.75 -8.64
N ASP A 160 5.64 -4.16 -9.43
CA ASP A 160 6.74 -5.01 -8.96
C ASP A 160 7.62 -4.21 -7.98
N ARG A 161 7.85 -4.76 -6.78
CA ARG A 161 8.88 -4.27 -5.87
C ARG A 161 10.25 -4.40 -6.52
N PHE A 162 11.17 -3.52 -6.16
CA PHE A 162 12.39 -3.36 -6.95
C PHE A 162 13.39 -4.51 -6.74
N TYR A 163 13.54 -5.02 -5.51
CA TYR A 163 14.63 -5.94 -5.12
C TYR A 163 14.32 -7.45 -5.23
N ASN A 164 13.05 -7.87 -5.22
CA ASN A 164 12.60 -9.27 -5.24
C ASN A 164 11.46 -9.48 -6.26
N TRP A 165 10.76 -10.62 -6.22
CA TRP A 165 9.70 -10.96 -7.19
C TRP A 165 8.29 -10.55 -6.75
N GLU A 166 8.15 -9.96 -5.56
CA GLU A 166 6.87 -9.44 -5.06
C GLU A 166 6.26 -8.37 -5.97
N VAL A 167 4.99 -8.54 -6.31
CA VAL A 167 4.05 -7.44 -6.51
C VAL A 167 3.73 -6.82 -5.15
N MET A 168 3.83 -5.50 -5.01
CA MET A 168 3.58 -4.79 -3.74
C MET A 168 2.10 -4.88 -3.32
N ALA A 169 1.80 -5.51 -2.19
CA ALA A 169 0.45 -5.46 -1.61
C ALA A 169 0.21 -4.20 -0.75
N GLY A 170 1.26 -3.63 -0.17
CA GLY A 170 1.23 -2.41 0.65
C GLY A 170 0.95 -1.10 -0.11
N ALA A 171 0.80 -1.12 -1.44
CA ALA A 171 0.28 0.02 -2.19
C ALA A 171 -0.26 -0.36 -3.58
N TYR A 172 -1.42 0.19 -3.94
CA TYR A 172 -2.06 0.01 -5.25
C TYR A 172 -3.02 1.14 -5.56
N LEU A 173 -3.26 1.39 -6.84
CA LEU A 173 -4.21 2.39 -7.34
C LEU A 173 -5.48 1.66 -7.83
N ALA A 174 -6.60 1.90 -7.15
CA ALA A 174 -7.88 1.24 -7.38
C ALA A 174 -8.90 2.19 -8.02
N LYS A 175 -9.50 1.78 -9.14
CA LYS A 175 -10.64 2.45 -9.79
C LYS A 175 -11.94 2.01 -9.13
N ASN A 176 -12.89 2.91 -8.91
CA ASN A 176 -14.17 2.58 -8.29
C ASN A 176 -15.10 1.84 -9.26
N SER A 177 -15.01 0.51 -9.25
CA SER A 177 -15.97 -0.37 -9.91
C SER A 177 -16.40 -1.52 -9.03
N ASN A 178 -17.50 -2.18 -9.44
CA ASN A 178 -17.96 -3.41 -8.82
C ASN A 178 -16.97 -4.57 -9.04
N TRP A 179 -16.08 -4.48 -10.04
CA TRP A 179 -15.02 -5.47 -10.24
C TRP A 179 -13.94 -5.29 -9.17
N THR A 180 -13.42 -4.07 -8.99
CA THR A 180 -12.33 -3.78 -8.04
C THR A 180 -12.72 -4.09 -6.60
N LYS A 181 -13.97 -3.78 -6.21
CA LYS A 181 -14.47 -4.12 -4.86
C LYS A 181 -14.48 -5.61 -4.61
N ARG A 182 -14.97 -6.42 -5.57
CA ARG A 182 -14.96 -7.89 -5.47
C ARG A 182 -13.54 -8.47 -5.47
N PHE A 183 -12.62 -7.89 -6.24
CA PHE A 183 -11.20 -8.29 -6.21
C PHE A 183 -10.60 -8.06 -4.81
N LEU A 184 -10.83 -6.87 -4.22
CA LEU A 184 -10.31 -6.53 -2.90
C LEU A 184 -10.97 -7.34 -1.76
N ASP A 185 -12.28 -7.60 -1.83
CA ASP A 185 -12.96 -8.53 -0.93
C ASP A 185 -12.41 -9.96 -1.07
N GLY A 186 -12.15 -10.42 -2.30
CA GLY A 186 -11.55 -11.72 -2.58
C GLY A 186 -10.12 -11.86 -2.05
N PHE A 187 -9.31 -10.81 -2.22
CA PHE A 187 -7.95 -10.74 -1.69
C PHE A 187 -7.96 -10.73 -0.15
N ALA A 188 -8.82 -9.93 0.49
CA ALA A 188 -8.98 -9.95 1.95
C ALA A 188 -9.40 -11.33 2.48
N ASN A 189 -10.38 -11.96 1.82
CA ASN A 189 -10.85 -13.31 2.16
C ASN A 189 -9.81 -14.41 1.92
N TYR A 190 -8.65 -14.10 1.34
CA TYR A 190 -7.56 -15.06 1.21
C TYR A 190 -7.03 -15.52 2.59
N GLU A 191 -7.12 -14.68 3.63
CA GLU A 191 -6.71 -15.02 5.01
C GLU A 191 -7.14 -16.44 5.43
N PHE A 192 -8.40 -16.81 5.14
CA PHE A 192 -9.00 -18.09 5.53
C PHE A 192 -8.49 -19.31 4.73
N ARG A 193 -7.55 -19.08 3.81
CA ARG A 193 -7.02 -20.05 2.83
C ARG A 193 -5.48 -20.10 2.84
N LEU A 194 -4.84 -19.39 3.77
CA LEU A 194 -3.40 -19.43 4.00
C LEU A 194 -2.93 -20.86 4.34
N PRO A 195 -1.76 -21.29 3.84
CA PRO A 195 -1.16 -22.55 4.25
C PRO A 195 -0.63 -22.44 5.69
N LYS A 196 -0.30 -23.59 6.28
CA LYS A 196 0.28 -23.66 7.64
C LYS A 196 1.81 -23.47 7.66
N SER A 197 2.40 -23.15 6.50
CA SER A 197 3.82 -22.85 6.26
C SER A 197 4.12 -21.36 6.49
N PHE A 198 5.38 -20.96 6.36
CA PHE A 198 5.74 -19.54 6.30
C PHE A 198 5.20 -18.91 5.01
N HIS A 199 4.36 -17.88 5.14
CA HIS A 199 3.43 -17.52 4.07
C HIS A 199 3.40 -16.02 3.69
N GLY A 200 4.23 -15.17 4.33
CA GLY A 200 4.38 -13.76 3.93
C GLY A 200 3.13 -12.89 4.01
N THR A 201 2.16 -13.24 4.87
CA THR A 201 0.85 -12.58 5.02
C THR A 201 0.16 -12.27 3.68
N ASP A 202 -0.22 -11.03 3.45
CA ASP A 202 -0.94 -10.55 2.27
C ASP A 202 -0.03 -10.36 1.05
N ASN A 203 1.26 -10.06 1.24
CA ASN A 203 2.20 -9.91 0.13
C ASN A 203 2.46 -11.26 -0.53
N GLY A 204 2.67 -12.31 0.29
CA GLY A 204 2.59 -13.69 -0.16
C GLY A 204 1.23 -13.93 -0.82
N ALA A 205 0.12 -13.68 -0.12
CA ALA A 205 -1.23 -13.99 -0.62
C ALA A 205 -1.73 -13.23 -1.85
N LEU A 206 -1.18 -12.07 -2.20
CA LEU A 206 -1.43 -11.41 -3.48
C LEU A 206 -0.99 -12.32 -4.64
N HIS A 207 -0.03 -13.20 -4.36
CA HIS A 207 0.41 -14.25 -5.24
C HIS A 207 -0.32 -15.59 -5.02
N VAL A 208 -1.35 -15.77 -4.12
CA VAL A 208 -1.98 -17.08 -3.63
C VAL A 208 -3.53 -17.29 -3.88
N SER A 209 -4.03 -18.43 -4.40
CA SER A 209 -5.45 -18.69 -4.88
C SER A 209 -6.14 -19.90 -4.24
N VAL A 210 -7.49 -19.99 -4.37
CA VAL A 210 -8.31 -21.24 -4.25
C VAL A 210 -9.65 -21.12 -4.99
N TYR A 211 -10.13 -22.21 -5.61
CA TYR A 211 -11.56 -22.52 -5.77
C TYR A 211 -11.93 -23.87 -5.11
N LEU A 212 -13.21 -24.10 -4.79
CA LEU A 212 -13.73 -25.30 -4.11
C LEU A 212 -13.84 -26.53 -5.03
N HIS A 213 -13.49 -27.74 -4.51
CA HIS A 213 -13.96 -29.00 -5.08
C HIS A 213 -14.52 -29.96 -4.02
N THR A 214 -15.58 -30.69 -4.38
CA THR A 214 -16.51 -31.43 -3.51
C THR A 214 -16.01 -32.82 -3.04
N SER A 215 -14.77 -32.93 -2.54
CA SER A 215 -14.13 -34.24 -2.28
C SER A 215 -13.41 -34.41 -0.93
N GLY A 216 -13.48 -33.44 -0.02
CA GLY A 216 -13.22 -33.65 1.42
C GLY A 216 -11.81 -34.11 1.84
N ARG A 217 -10.78 -33.87 1.00
CA ARG A 217 -9.36 -34.09 1.37
C ARG A 217 -8.61 -32.76 1.42
N PHE A 218 -7.72 -32.62 2.40
CA PHE A 218 -6.79 -31.51 2.48
C PHE A 218 -5.85 -31.52 1.27
N SER A 219 -5.80 -30.40 0.53
CA SER A 219 -4.81 -30.13 -0.52
C SER A 219 -4.17 -28.77 -0.25
N LEU A 220 -2.86 -28.66 -0.51
CA LEU A 220 -2.09 -27.40 -0.44
C LEU A 220 -2.42 -26.53 -1.68
N SER A 221 -2.41 -25.19 -1.57
CA SER A 221 -3.29 -24.32 -2.39
C SER A 221 -2.65 -23.23 -3.30
N PRO A 222 -3.29 -22.83 -4.44
CA PRO A 222 -2.70 -22.07 -5.58
C PRO A 222 -2.25 -20.59 -5.50
N ALA A 223 -2.31 -19.83 -6.62
CA ALA A 223 -1.86 -18.42 -6.80
C ALA A 223 -2.89 -17.30 -7.21
N TYR A 224 -3.04 -16.14 -6.52
CA TYR A 224 -4.23 -15.23 -6.61
C TYR A 224 -4.31 -14.43 -7.90
N LEU A 225 -3.33 -13.53 -8.09
CA LEU A 225 -3.16 -12.83 -9.36
C LEU A 225 -3.18 -13.87 -10.48
N ALA A 226 -2.54 -15.02 -10.28
CA ALA A 226 -2.56 -16.10 -11.28
C ALA A 226 -3.93 -16.79 -11.47
N GLU A 227 -4.83 -16.89 -10.49
CA GLU A 227 -6.19 -17.40 -10.67
C GLU A 227 -7.03 -16.41 -11.48
N VAL A 228 -6.93 -15.13 -11.17
CA VAL A 228 -7.66 -14.07 -11.89
C VAL A 228 -7.14 -13.91 -13.33
N ILE A 229 -5.86 -14.23 -13.58
CA ILE A 229 -5.18 -14.02 -14.86
C ILE A 229 -5.11 -15.29 -15.73
N LEU A 230 -4.65 -16.42 -15.17
CA LEU A 230 -4.43 -17.70 -15.86
C LEU A 230 -5.58 -18.70 -15.69
N GLY A 231 -6.42 -18.51 -14.66
CA GLY A 231 -7.44 -19.47 -14.25
C GLY A 231 -6.90 -20.55 -13.28
N SER A 232 -7.79 -21.11 -12.46
CA SER A 232 -7.45 -22.05 -11.38
C SER A 232 -6.92 -23.41 -11.83
N ASN A 233 -7.10 -23.77 -13.11
CA ASN A 233 -6.75 -25.09 -13.68
C ASN A 233 -5.46 -25.05 -14.51
N HIS A 234 -4.61 -24.02 -14.37
CA HIS A 234 -3.41 -23.88 -15.17
C HIS A 234 -2.29 -24.83 -14.67
N ASP A 235 -1.90 -25.82 -15.48
CA ASP A 235 -0.97 -26.91 -15.13
C ASP A 235 0.33 -26.47 -14.43
N GLY A 236 0.86 -25.29 -14.80
CA GLY A 236 2.07 -24.75 -14.19
C GLY A 236 1.94 -24.36 -12.71
N LEU A 237 0.72 -24.09 -12.24
CA LEU A 237 0.47 -23.59 -10.88
C LEU A 237 1.00 -24.57 -9.83
N ASP A 238 0.58 -25.83 -9.87
CA ASP A 238 0.83 -26.88 -8.88
C ASP A 238 2.27 -26.92 -8.31
N SER A 239 3.26 -26.65 -9.15
CA SER A 239 4.66 -26.63 -8.72
C SER A 239 5.03 -25.43 -7.85
N CYS A 240 4.51 -24.24 -8.12
CA CYS A 240 4.74 -23.06 -7.29
C CYS A 240 4.06 -23.20 -5.92
N LEU A 241 2.88 -23.83 -5.87
CA LEU A 241 2.07 -23.97 -4.66
C LEU A 241 2.65 -24.99 -3.70
N ARG A 242 3.29 -26.03 -4.24
CA ARG A 242 4.09 -26.98 -3.47
C ARG A 242 5.21 -26.26 -2.73
N ILE A 243 5.85 -25.25 -3.36
CA ILE A 243 6.84 -24.39 -2.69
C ILE A 243 6.17 -23.58 -1.58
N TYR A 244 5.11 -22.84 -1.89
CA TYR A 244 4.41 -22.00 -0.90
C TYR A 244 3.88 -22.78 0.31
N GLY A 245 3.25 -23.93 0.07
CA GLY A 245 2.73 -24.84 1.09
C GLY A 245 3.81 -25.57 1.91
N GLN A 246 5.09 -25.48 1.51
CA GLN A 246 6.25 -26.06 2.22
C GLN A 246 7.24 -25.00 2.72
N SER A 247 6.99 -23.72 2.41
CA SER A 247 7.86 -22.59 2.70
C SER A 247 8.17 -22.42 4.20
N ARG A 248 9.43 -22.13 4.52
CA ARG A 248 9.94 -22.02 5.90
C ARG A 248 10.39 -20.61 6.26
N ASP A 249 10.74 -19.82 5.25
CA ASP A 249 11.40 -18.52 5.37
C ASP A 249 11.17 -17.65 4.11
N PHE A 250 11.81 -16.49 4.07
CA PHE A 250 11.71 -15.56 2.94
C PHE A 250 12.36 -16.09 1.65
N ASP A 251 13.34 -16.99 1.71
CA ASP A 251 13.98 -17.53 0.50
C ASP A 251 13.05 -18.51 -0.21
N ASP A 252 12.39 -19.40 0.54
CA ASP A 252 11.32 -20.25 0.01
C ASP A 252 10.14 -19.42 -0.54
N LEU A 253 9.79 -18.30 0.14
CA LEU A 253 8.72 -17.39 -0.29
C LEU A 253 9.07 -16.64 -1.59
N PHE A 254 10.27 -16.09 -1.70
CA PHE A 254 10.73 -15.39 -2.91
C PHE A 254 10.87 -16.36 -4.10
N MET A 255 11.25 -17.63 -3.85
CA MET A 255 11.24 -18.67 -4.87
C MET A 255 9.81 -18.99 -5.35
N TYR A 256 8.83 -18.97 -4.46
CA TYR A 256 7.42 -19.09 -4.82
C TYR A 256 6.93 -17.91 -5.68
N GLU A 257 7.20 -16.68 -5.26
CA GLU A 257 6.83 -15.47 -6.01
C GLU A 257 7.45 -15.47 -7.41
N ALA A 258 8.75 -15.80 -7.51
CA ALA A 258 9.45 -15.93 -8.79
C ALA A 258 8.77 -16.94 -9.71
N CYS A 259 8.37 -18.10 -9.18
CA CYS A 259 7.62 -19.13 -9.90
C CYS A 259 6.28 -18.58 -10.43
N ILE A 260 5.55 -17.78 -9.64
CA ILE A 260 4.31 -17.15 -10.10
C ILE A 260 4.55 -16.03 -11.13
N ARG A 261 5.59 -15.20 -10.97
CA ARG A 261 5.92 -14.17 -11.97
C ARG A 261 6.36 -14.79 -13.30
N GLU A 262 7.06 -15.93 -13.28
CA GLU A 262 7.42 -16.68 -14.50
C GLU A 262 6.17 -17.17 -15.26
N LEU A 263 5.18 -17.76 -14.56
CA LEU A 263 3.92 -18.20 -15.17
C LEU A 263 3.09 -17.05 -15.75
N LEU A 264 3.11 -15.87 -15.11
CA LEU A 264 2.46 -14.65 -15.62
C LEU A 264 3.22 -14.02 -16.80
N GLY A 265 4.51 -14.29 -16.92
CA GLY A 265 5.39 -13.74 -17.94
C GLY A 265 5.56 -12.21 -17.90
N ASN A 266 6.12 -11.67 -18.98
CA ASN A 266 6.56 -10.26 -19.08
C ASN A 266 5.45 -9.25 -19.43
N SER A 267 4.17 -9.66 -19.39
CA SER A 267 3.06 -8.72 -19.59
C SER A 267 2.92 -7.79 -18.39
N THR A 268 2.53 -6.55 -18.66
CA THR A 268 2.19 -5.55 -17.64
C THR A 268 0.68 -5.36 -17.49
N HIS A 269 -0.12 -6.01 -18.33
CA HIS A 269 -1.57 -5.85 -18.41
C HIS A 269 -2.23 -7.21 -18.58
N PHE A 270 -3.28 -7.44 -17.80
CA PHE A 270 -3.96 -8.72 -17.67
C PHE A 270 -5.48 -8.48 -17.55
N GLY A 271 -6.04 -7.82 -18.56
CA GLY A 271 -7.42 -7.34 -18.53
C GLY A 271 -7.59 -6.25 -17.45
N PRO A 272 -8.46 -6.41 -16.46
CA PRO A 272 -8.69 -5.38 -15.44
C PRO A 272 -7.50 -5.10 -14.51
N ILE A 273 -6.43 -5.91 -14.55
CA ILE A 273 -5.24 -5.76 -13.68
C ILE A 273 -4.06 -5.23 -14.50
N LYS A 274 -3.42 -4.17 -14.00
CA LYS A 274 -2.11 -3.72 -14.48
C LYS A 274 -1.04 -3.93 -13.40
N ILE A 275 0.16 -4.34 -13.80
CA ILE A 275 1.35 -4.43 -12.94
C ILE A 275 2.44 -3.57 -13.58
N LEU A 276 2.81 -2.47 -12.93
CA LEU A 276 3.89 -1.60 -13.36
C LEU A 276 5.24 -2.28 -13.10
N ARG A 277 6.17 -2.15 -14.06
CA ARG A 277 7.51 -2.73 -13.95
C ARG A 277 8.33 -2.05 -12.86
N LYS A 278 9.32 -2.78 -12.36
CA LYS A 278 10.37 -2.28 -11.44
C LYS A 278 10.87 -0.90 -11.90
N GLY A 279 10.79 0.09 -11.00
CA GLY A 279 11.30 1.44 -11.24
C GLY A 279 10.42 2.36 -12.09
N THR A 280 9.23 1.93 -12.53
CA THR A 280 8.26 2.78 -13.27
C THR A 280 7.04 3.20 -12.43
N ALA A 281 6.94 2.73 -11.19
CA ALA A 281 5.82 2.99 -10.29
C ALA A 281 6.04 4.21 -9.38
N TRP A 282 5.04 4.53 -8.55
CA TRP A 282 5.10 5.69 -7.66
C TRP A 282 6.04 5.51 -6.47
N ALA A 283 6.23 4.30 -5.94
CA ALA A 283 7.04 4.05 -4.76
C ALA A 283 8.11 2.97 -4.98
N ARG A 284 9.20 3.08 -4.22
CA ARG A 284 10.23 2.05 -4.05
C ARG A 284 10.82 2.11 -2.65
N ASP A 285 11.48 1.05 -2.24
CA ASP A 285 12.17 1.00 -0.95
C ASP A 285 13.31 2.03 -0.87
N ASN A 286 13.41 2.70 0.26
CA ASN A 286 14.39 3.77 0.50
C ASN A 286 15.85 3.27 0.53
N TRP A 287 16.10 2.11 1.15
CA TRP A 287 17.44 1.55 1.38
C TRP A 287 18.20 1.22 0.08
N ILE A 288 17.50 0.92 -1.01
CA ILE A 288 18.07 0.58 -2.33
C ILE A 288 19.01 1.67 -2.88
N THR A 289 18.80 2.93 -2.48
CA THR A 289 19.63 4.07 -2.88
C THR A 289 20.04 4.95 -1.68
N ASN A 290 20.06 4.39 -0.47
CA ASN A 290 20.29 5.13 0.77
C ASN A 290 19.43 6.42 0.88
N SER A 291 18.13 6.29 0.60
CA SER A 291 17.12 7.35 0.50
C SER A 291 17.38 8.50 -0.51
N LEU A 292 18.45 8.44 -1.31
CA LEU A 292 18.64 9.37 -2.44
C LEU A 292 17.52 9.18 -3.46
N TRP A 293 16.99 10.27 -4.01
CA TRP A 293 15.91 10.24 -4.99
C TRP A 293 16.23 11.11 -6.22
N ASN A 294 15.69 10.69 -7.38
CA ASN A 294 15.84 11.40 -8.65
C ASN A 294 14.52 12.15 -8.98
N PRO A 295 14.55 13.47 -9.27
CA PRO A 295 13.35 14.27 -9.48
C PRO A 295 12.62 14.05 -10.81
N GLU A 296 13.21 13.34 -11.76
CA GLU A 296 12.61 12.96 -13.04
C GLU A 296 11.85 11.63 -12.92
N ARG A 297 12.37 10.70 -12.10
CA ARG A 297 11.84 9.34 -11.94
C ARG A 297 11.00 9.12 -10.68
N ASP A 298 11.54 9.43 -9.50
CA ASP A 298 10.98 9.00 -8.21
C ASP A 298 9.81 9.92 -7.78
N PHE A 299 8.81 9.35 -7.11
CA PHE A 299 7.64 10.07 -6.57
C PHE A 299 7.53 9.92 -5.04
N MET A 300 7.45 8.68 -4.57
CA MET A 300 7.33 8.30 -3.17
C MET A 300 8.46 7.32 -2.75
N MET A 301 8.69 7.20 -1.45
CA MET A 301 9.58 6.21 -0.83
C MET A 301 8.81 5.38 0.19
N HIS A 302 9.04 4.07 0.17
CA HIS A 302 8.56 3.11 1.18
C HIS A 302 9.62 2.91 2.28
N ASN A 303 9.18 2.39 3.43
CA ASN A 303 9.98 2.17 4.63
C ASN A 303 10.52 3.47 5.29
N TRP A 304 9.70 4.52 5.30
CA TRP A 304 9.91 5.73 6.10
C TRP A 304 9.31 5.59 7.50
N LYS A 305 10.09 5.03 8.42
CA LYS A 305 9.73 4.87 9.84
C LYS A 305 10.59 5.78 10.72
N LEU A 306 9.99 6.56 11.63
CA LEU A 306 10.69 7.54 12.48
C LEU A 306 11.87 6.96 13.30
N PRO A 307 11.77 5.75 13.91
CA PRO A 307 12.91 5.11 14.61
C PRO A 307 14.03 4.68 13.65
N GLN A 308 13.70 4.57 12.37
CA GLN A 308 14.63 4.31 11.27
C GLN A 308 14.96 5.63 10.53
N MET A 309 15.26 6.70 11.28
CA MET A 309 15.93 7.90 10.75
C MET A 309 17.37 8.00 11.29
N MET A 310 18.29 8.54 10.46
CA MET A 310 19.69 8.83 10.80
C MET A 310 19.97 10.28 10.40
N THR A 311 20.90 10.90 11.10
CA THR A 311 21.48 12.19 10.72
C THR A 311 22.90 11.96 10.22
N TYR A 312 23.19 12.38 8.98
CA TYR A 312 24.56 12.36 8.46
C TYR A 312 25.26 13.69 8.72
N LYS A 313 26.56 13.61 9.06
CA LYS A 313 27.39 14.80 9.37
C LYS A 313 28.06 15.43 8.14
N HIS A 314 28.04 14.74 7.00
CA HIS A 314 28.75 15.13 5.78
C HIS A 314 27.93 14.83 4.53
N ILE A 315 28.09 15.68 3.51
CA ILE A 315 27.55 15.53 2.16
C ILE A 315 28.70 15.68 1.14
N PRO A 316 28.69 14.97 0.00
CA PRO A 316 27.72 13.97 -0.41
C PRO A 316 27.73 12.72 0.49
N LEU A 317 26.62 11.99 0.52
CA LEU A 317 26.51 10.76 1.30
C LEU A 317 27.48 9.72 0.73
N PRO A 318 28.23 8.99 1.58
CA PRO A 318 29.14 7.97 1.09
C PRO A 318 28.33 6.85 0.43
N TYR A 319 28.78 6.39 -0.75
CA TYR A 319 28.14 5.32 -1.52
C TYR A 319 28.47 3.96 -0.91
N VAL A 320 28.09 3.76 0.36
CA VAL A 320 28.24 2.49 1.06
C VAL A 320 27.02 1.64 0.73
N LEU A 321 27.21 0.63 -0.11
CA LEU A 321 26.27 -0.48 -0.20
C LEU A 321 26.30 -1.21 1.15
N GLN A 322 25.18 -1.21 1.89
CA GLN A 322 25.03 -2.11 3.04
C GLN A 322 24.85 -3.53 2.49
N VAL A 323 25.95 -4.29 2.41
CA VAL A 323 25.95 -5.69 1.93
C VAL A 323 25.62 -6.68 3.07
N ASP A 324 25.83 -6.29 4.33
CA ASP A 324 25.98 -7.23 5.45
C ASP A 324 24.72 -7.48 6.30
N SER A 325 23.50 -7.24 5.77
CA SER A 325 22.25 -7.46 6.53
C SER A 325 21.10 -8.16 5.78
N VAL A 326 21.28 -8.51 4.49
CA VAL A 326 20.22 -9.18 3.68
C VAL A 326 20.30 -10.72 3.77
N MET A 327 21.50 -11.23 4.08
CA MET A 327 21.95 -12.62 4.26
C MET A 327 21.88 -13.27 5.66
N GLY A 328 20.80 -13.25 6.46
CA GLY A 328 20.83 -13.99 7.74
C GLY A 328 19.70 -13.78 8.74
N ALA A 329 19.22 -14.89 9.31
CA ALA A 329 18.08 -14.96 10.21
C ALA A 329 18.19 -14.17 11.54
N ASN A 330 17.03 -13.74 12.05
CA ASN A 330 16.73 -13.58 13.49
C ASN A 330 17.60 -12.63 14.34
N VAL A 331 18.03 -11.50 13.80
CA VAL A 331 18.22 -10.27 14.59
C VAL A 331 17.69 -9.09 13.77
N GLY A 332 16.91 -8.21 14.37
CA GLY A 332 16.64 -6.91 13.77
C GLY A 332 17.66 -5.87 14.25
N PRO A 333 18.43 -5.23 13.36
CA PRO A 333 19.21 -4.05 13.71
C PRO A 333 18.69 -2.78 13.02
N SER A 334 18.96 -1.68 13.71
CA SER A 334 19.09 -0.29 13.26
C SER A 334 19.54 -0.01 11.81
N LEU A 335 19.33 1.27 11.39
CA LEU A 335 19.97 2.04 10.30
C LEU A 335 19.03 2.38 9.11
N SER A 336 18.06 3.30 9.16
CA SER A 336 18.10 4.75 9.45
C SER A 336 18.32 5.71 8.24
N LEU A 337 17.35 6.60 7.89
CA LEU A 337 17.49 7.94 7.23
C LEU A 337 16.12 8.70 7.12
N VAL A 338 15.94 10.04 7.05
CA VAL A 338 16.81 11.24 6.83
C VAL A 338 16.26 12.50 7.57
N LEU A 339 17.14 13.44 7.96
CA LEU A 339 17.07 14.88 7.60
C LEU A 339 18.50 15.45 7.56
#